data_AF-A0A842XKZ6-F1
#
_entry.id   AF-A0A842XKZ6-F1
#
_cell.length_a   1.000
_cell.length_b   1.000
_cell.length_c   1.000
_cell.angle_alpha   90.00
_cell.angle_beta   90.00
_cell.angle_gamma   90.00
#
_symmetry.space_group_name_H-M   'P 1'
#
loop_
_entity.id
_entity.type
_entity.pdbx_description
1 polymer ?
#
loop_
_entity_poly.entity_id
_entity_poly.type
_entity_poly.pdbx_seq_one_letter_code
_entity_poly.pdbx_strand_id
1 'polypeptide(L)'
;MKSHIFITTKYLDRCLETGLFGVTNNQINHLANIDPKDIVFILETQSGRLVGPFSIVEPLFYNNSPIWEEIDDPFVYRVKFMSEGVWESDVSSLWSVLLQRKTHEFYTFTTFQRSNNTLLPGEGEKLISYLKNHGNNIRPRLKSNIDIGKVDLIRKDTRRFSSEARLETALLRNKRALIEILSTEGVLNNNHTPFIINQVTLPGTNYNVDIAMFDSKHVIIIELKKDVVDGGTISQVKNYGKYWKLARAEVRLVAIGAEISFVDDEIMQFAYAIDRAKNSLLVRSNTHEHSIMV
;
A
#
# COMPACT_ATOMS: atom_id res chain seq x y z
N MET A 1 8.57 11.34 -0.71
CA MET A 1 7.70 11.40 0.48
C MET A 1 6.28 11.26 0.01
N LYS A 2 5.55 10.26 0.49
CA LYS A 2 4.13 10.04 0.18
C LYS A 2 3.26 10.60 1.29
N SER A 3 1.98 10.76 0.99
CA SER A 3 0.97 11.11 1.98
C SER A 3 -0.10 10.02 2.01
N HIS A 4 -0.58 9.68 3.20
CA HIS A 4 -1.45 8.54 3.43
C HIS A 4 -2.62 8.92 4.35
N ILE A 5 -3.80 8.34 4.10
CA ILE A 5 -4.94 8.39 5.00
C ILE A 5 -5.08 7.02 5.65
N PHE A 6 -4.77 6.93 6.94
CA PHE A 6 -5.08 5.77 7.76
C PHE A 6 -6.54 5.84 8.21
N ILE A 7 -7.22 4.72 8.11
CA ILE A 7 -8.67 4.65 8.35
C ILE A 7 -8.92 3.71 9.51
N THR A 8 -9.60 4.22 10.52
CA THR A 8 -10.06 3.47 11.68
C THR A 8 -11.56 3.65 11.86
N THR A 9 -12.22 2.70 12.49
CA THR A 9 -13.65 2.81 12.79
C THR A 9 -13.89 3.63 14.07
N LYS A 10 -13.10 3.39 15.12
CA LYS A 10 -13.34 3.92 16.47
C LYS A 10 -12.07 4.14 17.33
N TYR A 11 -10.88 3.96 16.77
CA TYR A 11 -9.63 3.94 17.55
C TYR A 11 -8.77 5.20 17.40
N LEU A 12 -9.34 6.31 16.90
CA LEU A 12 -8.56 7.51 16.62
C LEU A 12 -7.86 8.02 17.87
N ASP A 13 -8.58 8.20 18.97
CA ASP A 13 -7.99 8.73 20.21
C ASP A 13 -6.87 7.83 20.72
N ARG A 14 -7.01 6.51 20.59
CA ARG A 14 -5.95 5.56 20.98
C ARG A 14 -4.71 5.69 20.10
N CYS A 15 -4.87 5.94 18.81
CA CYS A 15 -3.76 6.27 17.91
C CYS A 15 -3.09 7.60 18.32
N LEU A 16 -3.85 8.61 18.74
CA LEU A 16 -3.34 9.91 19.21
C LEU A 16 -2.65 9.85 20.59
N GLU A 17 -2.98 8.85 21.40
CA GLU A 17 -2.31 8.59 22.67
C GLU A 17 -1.00 7.82 22.49
N THR A 18 -0.94 6.93 21.51
CA THR A 18 0.16 5.96 21.38
C THR A 18 1.17 6.34 20.30
N GLY A 19 0.75 7.11 19.29
CA GLY A 19 1.54 7.33 18.08
C GLY A 19 1.69 6.08 17.23
N LEU A 20 0.72 5.18 17.31
CA LEU A 20 0.70 3.90 16.60
C LEU A 20 -0.55 3.81 15.72
N PHE A 21 -0.41 3.12 14.59
CA PHE A 21 -1.53 2.62 13.80
C PHE A 21 -1.23 1.17 13.42
N GLY A 22 -2.23 0.30 13.49
CA GLY A 22 -2.05 -1.14 13.35
C GLY A 22 -3.07 -1.78 12.41
N VAL A 23 -2.65 -2.87 11.80
CA VAL A 23 -3.49 -3.72 10.93
C VAL A 23 -3.35 -5.18 11.31
N THR A 24 -4.36 -5.96 10.93
CA THR A 24 -4.39 -7.40 11.19
C THR A 24 -3.42 -8.17 10.29
N ASN A 25 -3.20 -9.45 10.61
CA ASN A 25 -2.36 -10.34 9.78
C ASN A 25 -2.79 -10.39 8.30
N ASN A 26 -4.09 -10.27 8.02
CA ASN A 26 -4.62 -10.36 6.66
C ASN A 26 -4.54 -9.04 5.88
N GLN A 27 -4.19 -7.94 6.56
CA GLN A 27 -4.17 -6.58 6.02
C GLN A 27 -2.77 -5.97 6.05
N ILE A 28 -1.73 -6.79 6.28
CA ILE A 28 -0.34 -6.33 6.36
C ILE A 28 0.10 -5.52 5.12
N ASN A 29 -0.41 -5.88 3.94
CA ASN A 29 -0.18 -5.16 2.69
C ASN A 29 -0.67 -3.71 2.73
N HIS A 30 -1.71 -3.38 3.52
CA HIS A 30 -2.19 -2.01 3.65
C HIS A 30 -1.09 -1.07 4.18
N LEU A 31 -0.12 -1.58 4.95
CA LEU A 31 1.00 -0.80 5.49
C LEU A 31 2.34 -1.05 4.78
N ALA A 32 2.36 -1.89 3.74
CA ALA A 32 3.59 -2.35 3.11
C ALA A 32 4.37 -1.25 2.37
N ASN A 33 3.65 -0.29 1.78
CA ASN A 33 4.21 0.81 1.01
C ASN A 33 4.34 2.10 1.85
N ILE A 34 4.66 1.98 3.13
CA ILE A 34 4.90 3.11 4.03
C ILE A 34 6.39 3.19 4.33
N ASP A 35 6.94 4.39 4.16
CA ASP A 35 8.36 4.68 4.36
C ASP A 35 8.58 5.69 5.50
N PRO A 36 9.76 5.71 6.14
CA PRO A 36 10.13 6.80 7.05
C PRO A 36 9.92 8.16 6.40
N LYS A 37 9.47 9.13 7.20
CA LYS A 37 9.13 10.51 6.81
C LYS A 37 7.89 10.67 5.94
N ASP A 38 7.22 9.60 5.52
CA ASP A 38 5.91 9.74 4.88
C ASP A 38 4.94 10.49 5.81
N ILE A 39 4.02 11.23 5.20
CA ILE A 39 3.01 12.02 5.89
C ILE A 39 1.76 11.15 6.08
N VAL A 40 1.15 11.24 7.24
CA VAL A 40 -0.06 10.50 7.59
C VAL A 40 -1.12 11.42 8.15
N PHE A 41 -2.36 11.12 7.78
CA PHE A 41 -3.57 11.60 8.44
C PHE A 41 -4.38 10.39 8.90
N ILE A 42 -5.14 10.53 9.97
CA ILE A 42 -5.99 9.46 10.49
C ILE A 42 -7.44 9.91 10.38
N LEU A 43 -8.26 9.12 9.71
CA LEU A 43 -9.70 9.30 9.58
C LEU A 43 -10.42 8.26 10.43
N GLU A 44 -11.28 8.72 11.33
CA GLU A 44 -12.24 7.88 12.03
C GLU A 44 -13.58 7.89 11.31
N THR A 45 -14.02 6.75 10.80
CA THR A 45 -15.25 6.69 9.97
C THR A 45 -16.53 6.85 10.78
N GLN A 46 -16.54 6.43 12.05
CA GLN A 46 -17.75 6.54 12.89
C GLN A 46 -18.08 7.99 13.26
N SER A 47 -17.06 8.80 13.56
CA SER A 47 -17.23 10.22 13.93
C SER A 47 -17.02 11.18 12.76
N GLY A 48 -16.38 10.72 11.68
CA GLY A 48 -15.95 11.58 10.57
C GLY A 48 -14.74 12.46 10.92
N ARG A 49 -14.09 12.27 12.08
CA ARG A 49 -12.92 13.06 12.49
C ARG A 49 -11.70 12.72 11.65
N LEU A 50 -11.04 13.75 11.13
CA LEU A 50 -9.79 13.69 10.39
C LEU A 50 -8.71 14.44 11.14
N VAL A 51 -7.59 13.78 11.43
CA VAL A 51 -6.51 14.33 12.24
C VAL A 51 -5.16 14.17 11.54
N GLY A 52 -4.36 15.25 11.50
CA GLY A 52 -3.00 15.23 10.97
C GLY A 52 -2.43 16.64 10.76
N PRO A 53 -1.23 16.76 10.17
CA PRO A 53 -0.37 15.68 9.71
C PRO A 53 0.46 15.05 10.84
N PHE A 54 0.84 13.80 10.63
CA PHE A 54 1.88 13.09 11.36
C PHE A 54 3.01 12.70 10.39
N SER A 55 4.21 12.47 10.92
CA SER A 55 5.34 11.94 10.17
C SER A 55 5.67 10.52 10.65
N ILE A 56 5.82 9.58 9.72
CA ILE A 56 6.25 8.21 10.03
C ILE A 56 7.68 8.22 10.54
N VAL A 57 7.90 7.60 11.70
CA VAL A 57 9.23 7.39 12.28
C VAL A 57 9.68 5.95 12.16
N GLU A 58 8.76 5.00 12.34
CA GLU A 58 9.02 3.58 12.12
C GLU A 58 7.99 3.08 11.09
N PRO A 59 8.44 2.64 9.90
CA PRO A 59 7.58 1.98 8.94
C PRO A 59 7.15 0.59 9.45
N LEU A 60 6.52 -0.22 8.62
CA LEU A 60 5.93 -1.50 9.01
C LEU A 60 6.85 -2.36 9.92
N PHE A 61 6.38 -2.64 11.14
CA PHE A 61 7.04 -3.49 12.12
C PHE A 61 6.03 -4.46 12.78
N TYR A 62 6.54 -5.48 13.47
CA TYR A 62 5.72 -6.42 14.22
C TYR A 62 5.77 -6.11 15.72
N ASN A 63 4.62 -6.07 16.37
CA ASN A 63 4.52 -6.03 17.83
C ASN A 63 3.19 -6.65 18.28
N ASN A 64 3.23 -7.56 19.25
CA ASN A 64 2.07 -8.28 19.76
C ASN A 64 1.59 -7.80 21.14
N SER A 65 2.14 -6.69 21.66
CA SER A 65 1.68 -6.11 22.92
C SER A 65 0.31 -5.45 22.70
N PRO A 66 -0.67 -5.64 23.60
CA PRO A 66 -2.00 -5.07 23.45
C PRO A 66 -1.97 -3.54 23.50
N ILE A 67 -2.65 -2.88 22.56
CA ILE A 67 -2.75 -1.41 22.46
C ILE A 67 -4.19 -0.96 22.33
N TRP A 68 -4.97 -1.56 21.43
CA TRP A 68 -6.34 -1.17 21.12
C TRP A 68 -7.38 -2.04 21.79
N GLU A 69 -7.06 -3.31 21.98
CA GLU A 69 -7.91 -4.27 22.69
C GLU A 69 -7.09 -4.89 23.82
N GLU A 70 -7.69 -5.01 25.00
CA GLU A 70 -6.99 -5.54 26.19
C GLU A 70 -6.71 -7.04 26.08
N ILE A 71 -7.58 -7.76 25.35
CA ILE A 71 -7.51 -9.20 25.13
C ILE A 71 -7.51 -9.43 23.62
N ASP A 72 -6.56 -10.24 23.14
CA ASP A 72 -6.45 -10.65 21.73
C ASP A 72 -6.39 -9.50 20.71
N ASP A 73 -5.59 -8.46 20.98
CA ASP A 73 -5.35 -7.37 20.04
C ASP A 73 -4.85 -7.91 18.67
N PRO A 74 -5.67 -7.84 17.62
CA PRO A 74 -5.33 -8.45 16.33
C PRO A 74 -4.40 -7.56 15.51
N PHE A 75 -4.19 -6.30 15.90
CA PHE A 75 -3.49 -5.27 15.14
C PHE A 75 -1.98 -5.31 15.36
N VAL A 76 -1.38 -6.46 15.04
CA VAL A 76 0.01 -6.80 15.39
C VAL A 76 1.06 -6.27 14.41
N TYR A 77 0.64 -5.82 13.23
CA TYR A 77 1.53 -5.13 12.28
C TYR A 77 1.26 -3.64 12.34
N ARG A 78 2.30 -2.87 12.65
CA ARG A 78 2.14 -1.48 13.07
C ARG A 78 3.08 -0.57 12.32
N VAL A 79 2.73 0.70 12.34
CA VAL A 79 3.61 1.83 12.03
C VAL A 79 3.62 2.77 13.22
N LYS A 80 4.74 3.47 13.40
CA LYS A 80 4.89 4.49 14.42
C LYS A 80 5.02 5.85 13.76
N PHE A 81 4.32 6.83 14.31
CA PHE A 81 4.36 8.20 13.83
C PHE A 81 4.52 9.19 14.98
N MET A 82 5.03 10.36 14.64
CA MET A 82 5.17 11.49 15.55
C MET A 82 4.56 12.76 14.92
N SER A 83 4.40 13.81 15.71
CA SER A 83 4.09 15.12 15.16
C SER A 83 4.63 16.25 16.03
N GLU A 84 4.92 17.37 15.37
CA GLU A 84 5.27 18.66 15.99
C GLU A 84 4.10 19.65 15.92
N GLY A 85 3.05 19.35 15.14
CA GLY A 85 1.86 20.18 14.99
C GLY A 85 0.75 19.41 14.27
N VAL A 86 -0.41 19.32 14.91
CA VAL A 86 -1.55 18.53 14.43
C VAL A 86 -2.79 19.39 14.43
N TRP A 87 -3.61 19.19 13.41
CA TRP A 87 -4.91 19.81 13.26
C TRP A 87 -5.98 18.74 13.14
N GLU A 88 -7.14 19.04 13.69
CA GLU A 88 -8.34 18.23 13.61
C GLU A 88 -9.41 18.98 12.83
N SER A 89 -10.08 18.26 11.94
CA SER A 89 -11.28 18.73 11.25
C SER A 89 -12.20 17.54 10.97
N ASP A 90 -13.32 17.77 10.30
CA ASP A 90 -14.16 16.69 9.81
C ASP A 90 -13.76 16.25 8.38
N VAL A 91 -14.28 15.08 7.97
CA VAL A 91 -14.00 14.42 6.69
C VAL A 91 -14.28 15.30 5.47
N SER A 92 -15.13 16.33 5.55
CA SER A 92 -15.35 17.29 4.46
C SER A 92 -14.06 18.02 4.03
N SER A 93 -13.09 18.16 4.94
CA SER A 93 -11.78 18.73 4.65
C SER A 93 -11.01 17.88 3.64
N LEU A 94 -11.10 16.56 3.77
CA LEU A 94 -10.52 15.62 2.83
C LEU A 94 -11.24 15.69 1.48
N TRP A 95 -12.58 15.72 1.49
CA TRP A 95 -13.35 15.87 0.26
C TRP A 95 -13.03 17.19 -0.47
N SER A 96 -12.79 18.27 0.25
CA SER A 96 -12.40 19.57 -0.33
C SER A 96 -11.08 19.51 -1.11
N VAL A 97 -10.19 18.58 -0.77
CA VAL A 97 -8.96 18.32 -1.51
C VAL A 97 -9.21 17.34 -2.65
N LEU A 98 -9.88 16.22 -2.37
CA LEU A 98 -10.08 15.14 -3.35
C LEU A 98 -11.01 15.54 -4.50
N LEU A 99 -12.00 16.40 -4.27
CA LEU A 99 -12.89 16.89 -5.32
C LEU A 99 -12.21 17.81 -6.33
N GLN A 100 -10.96 18.23 -6.07
CA GLN A 100 -10.14 18.97 -7.04
C GLN A 100 -9.46 18.05 -8.07
N ARG A 101 -9.53 16.73 -7.89
CA ARG A 101 -8.99 15.75 -8.83
C ARG A 101 -9.71 15.82 -10.16
N LYS A 102 -8.99 15.47 -11.22
CA LYS A 102 -9.61 15.13 -12.51
C LYS A 102 -10.38 13.83 -12.37
N THR A 103 -11.43 13.63 -13.17
CA THR A 103 -12.29 12.43 -13.08
C THR A 103 -11.49 11.11 -13.19
N HIS A 104 -10.40 11.08 -13.94
CA HIS A 104 -9.54 9.90 -14.10
C HIS A 104 -8.56 9.67 -12.93
N GLU A 105 -8.54 10.52 -11.91
CA GLU A 105 -7.64 10.45 -10.75
C GLU A 105 -8.31 9.86 -9.49
N PHE A 106 -9.59 9.47 -9.57
CA PHE A 106 -10.37 9.01 -8.41
C PHE A 106 -10.08 7.57 -7.96
N TYR A 107 -9.07 6.89 -8.50
CA TYR A 107 -8.78 5.47 -8.27
C TYR A 107 -8.21 5.09 -6.88
N THR A 108 -7.87 6.07 -6.03
CA THR A 108 -7.27 5.77 -4.71
C THR A 108 -8.19 5.99 -3.52
N PHE A 109 -9.39 6.56 -3.71
CA PHE A 109 -10.20 7.02 -2.58
C PHE A 109 -11.70 6.75 -2.74
N THR A 110 -12.08 5.65 -3.40
CA THR A 110 -13.50 5.35 -3.61
C THR A 110 -14.14 4.56 -2.46
N THR A 111 -13.36 3.93 -1.58
CA THR A 111 -13.92 3.17 -0.46
C THR A 111 -13.10 3.33 0.83
N PHE A 112 -13.78 3.66 1.94
CA PHE A 112 -13.21 3.57 3.30
C PHE A 112 -13.05 2.10 3.78
N GLN A 113 -12.95 1.15 2.84
CA GLN A 113 -12.89 -0.29 3.11
C GLN A 113 -11.46 -0.77 3.40
N ARG A 114 -10.47 0.10 3.24
CA ARG A 114 -9.05 -0.18 3.49
C ARG A 114 -8.56 0.58 4.70
N SER A 115 -7.58 0.02 5.38
CA SER A 115 -6.95 0.64 6.55
C SER A 115 -6.00 1.78 6.17
N ASN A 116 -5.57 1.85 4.91
CA ASN A 116 -4.68 2.87 4.38
C ASN A 116 -5.05 3.19 2.92
N ASN A 117 -5.03 4.46 2.56
CA ASN A 117 -5.07 4.94 1.18
C ASN A 117 -3.95 5.95 0.93
N THR A 118 -3.14 5.70 -0.10
CA THR A 118 -2.11 6.67 -0.53
C THR A 118 -2.74 7.80 -1.34
N LEU A 119 -2.45 9.04 -0.94
CA LEU A 119 -2.82 10.25 -1.66
C LEU A 119 -1.90 10.48 -2.86
N LEU A 120 -2.43 11.08 -3.92
CA LEU A 120 -1.67 11.45 -5.10
C LEU A 120 -0.64 12.54 -4.77
N PRO A 121 0.41 12.69 -5.60
CA PRO A 121 1.41 13.75 -5.40
C PRO A 121 0.77 15.13 -5.23
N GLY A 122 1.22 15.88 -4.22
CA GLY A 122 0.75 17.23 -3.89
C GLY A 122 -0.54 17.29 -3.05
N GLU A 123 -1.33 16.22 -2.96
CA GLU A 123 -2.60 16.26 -2.21
C GLU A 123 -2.42 16.36 -0.70
N GLY A 124 -1.40 15.69 -0.16
CA GLY A 124 -1.08 15.81 1.27
C GLY A 124 -0.72 17.25 1.65
N GLU A 125 0.02 17.96 0.81
CA GLU A 125 0.38 19.37 1.04
C GLU A 125 -0.84 20.29 1.01
N LYS A 126 -1.76 20.05 0.07
CA LYS A 126 -3.05 20.73 0.02
C LYS A 126 -3.87 20.47 1.28
N LEU A 127 -3.92 19.23 1.75
CA LEU A 127 -4.65 18.86 2.97
C LEU A 127 -4.03 19.49 4.22
N ILE A 128 -2.71 19.49 4.35
CA ILE A 128 -2.00 20.21 5.43
C ILE A 128 -2.38 21.69 5.42
N SER A 129 -2.34 22.32 4.26
CA SER A 129 -2.66 23.75 4.12
C SER A 129 -4.12 24.03 4.48
N TYR A 130 -5.04 23.17 4.06
CA TYR A 130 -6.46 23.28 4.40
C TYR A 130 -6.68 23.17 5.91
N LEU A 131 -6.12 22.13 6.55
CA LEU A 131 -6.27 21.89 7.98
C LEU A 131 -5.65 23.00 8.83
N LYS A 132 -4.53 23.58 8.40
CA LYS A 132 -3.92 24.74 9.08
C LYS A 132 -4.83 25.98 9.09
N ASN A 133 -5.61 26.17 8.04
CA ASN A 133 -6.44 27.35 7.85
C ASN A 133 -7.86 27.19 8.44
N HIS A 134 -8.37 25.97 8.53
CA HIS A 134 -9.77 25.71 8.90
C HIS A 134 -9.95 24.72 10.05
N GLY A 135 -8.92 23.94 10.38
CA GLY A 135 -8.95 22.95 11.45
C GLY A 135 -8.58 23.51 12.81
N ASN A 136 -8.93 22.76 13.85
CA ASN A 136 -8.57 23.06 15.23
C ASN A 136 -7.17 22.52 15.52
N ASN A 137 -6.27 23.35 16.04
CA ASN A 137 -4.97 22.87 16.48
C ASN A 137 -5.14 21.98 17.72
N ILE A 138 -4.61 20.76 17.66
CA ILE A 138 -4.61 19.82 18.78
C ILE A 138 -3.18 19.42 19.15
N ARG A 139 -2.98 19.03 20.42
CA ARG A 139 -1.69 18.55 20.93
C ARG A 139 -1.82 17.11 21.39
N PRO A 140 -1.59 16.12 20.51
CA PRO A 140 -1.67 14.71 20.89
C PRO A 140 -0.58 14.37 21.90
N ARG A 141 -0.92 13.49 22.85
CA ARG A 141 0.00 13.06 23.91
C ARG A 141 0.63 11.72 23.53
N LEU A 142 1.39 11.71 22.44
CA LEU A 142 1.97 10.50 21.88
C LEU A 142 2.96 9.86 22.87
N LYS A 143 2.66 8.64 23.30
CA LYS A 143 3.46 7.81 24.21
C LYS A 143 3.71 6.46 23.55
N SER A 144 4.91 6.24 23.02
CA SER A 144 5.29 4.86 22.65
C SER A 144 6.77 4.60 22.88
N ASN A 145 7.06 4.02 24.04
CA ASN A 145 8.15 3.06 24.16
C ASN A 145 7.55 1.68 23.93
N ILE A 146 7.65 1.20 22.70
CA ILE A 146 7.19 -0.13 22.30
C ILE A 146 8.35 -0.87 21.65
N ASP A 147 8.38 -2.18 21.83
CA ASP A 147 9.38 -3.01 21.16
C ASP A 147 9.09 -3.09 19.65
N ILE A 148 10.14 -2.92 18.86
CA ILE A 148 10.09 -2.91 17.40
C ILE A 148 10.60 -4.28 16.92
N GLY A 149 9.66 -5.21 16.75
CA GLY A 149 9.94 -6.54 16.22
C GLY A 149 10.10 -6.53 14.70
N LYS A 150 10.93 -7.47 14.20
CA LYS A 150 11.08 -7.70 12.75
C LYS A 150 9.79 -8.26 12.15
N VAL A 151 9.49 -7.86 10.93
CA VAL A 151 8.39 -8.41 10.14
C VAL A 151 8.83 -9.75 9.55
N ASP A 152 8.25 -10.84 10.01
CA ASP A 152 8.43 -12.16 9.39
C ASP A 152 7.33 -12.43 8.36
N LEU A 153 7.71 -12.35 7.08
CA LEU A 153 6.80 -12.56 5.95
C LEU A 153 6.71 -14.03 5.52
N ILE A 154 7.71 -14.86 5.85
CA ILE A 154 7.84 -16.26 5.43
C ILE A 154 7.45 -17.18 6.61
N ARG A 155 6.18 -17.11 7.03
CA ARG A 155 5.67 -17.99 8.09
C ARG A 155 5.35 -19.39 7.53
N LYS A 156 5.81 -20.45 8.23
CA LYS A 156 5.60 -21.91 8.00
C LYS A 156 6.47 -22.54 6.91
N ASP A 157 6.79 -23.83 7.00
CA ASP A 157 7.58 -24.66 6.04
C ASP A 157 6.97 -24.85 4.64
N THR A 158 6.75 -23.75 3.93
CA THR A 158 6.25 -23.76 2.56
C THR A 158 7.20 -23.04 1.60
N ARG A 159 7.17 -23.42 0.32
CA ARG A 159 7.86 -22.74 -0.79
C ARG A 159 7.08 -21.54 -1.35
N ARG A 160 5.89 -21.26 -0.80
CA ARG A 160 4.94 -20.23 -1.23
C ARG A 160 4.50 -19.39 -0.05
N PHE A 161 4.04 -18.16 -0.31
CA PHE A 161 3.46 -17.31 0.72
C PHE A 161 2.10 -17.85 1.18
N SER A 162 1.79 -17.64 2.47
CA SER A 162 0.48 -18.07 3.01
C SER A 162 -0.68 -17.20 2.52
N SER A 163 -0.42 -16.02 1.96
CA SER A 163 -1.41 -15.10 1.41
C SER A 163 -0.81 -14.14 0.39
N GLU A 164 -1.65 -13.59 -0.50
CA GLU A 164 -1.27 -12.52 -1.43
C GLU A 164 -0.79 -11.27 -0.69
N ALA A 165 -1.43 -10.90 0.42
CA ALA A 165 -1.00 -9.77 1.23
C ALA A 165 0.47 -9.87 1.71
N ARG A 166 0.98 -11.08 1.96
CA ARG A 166 2.39 -11.28 2.33
C ARG A 166 3.33 -11.19 1.14
N LEU A 167 2.93 -11.73 -0.01
CA LEU A 167 3.67 -11.56 -1.26
C LEU A 167 3.78 -10.08 -1.64
N GLU A 168 2.66 -9.37 -1.62
CA GLU A 168 2.59 -7.93 -1.88
C GLU A 168 3.48 -7.15 -0.91
N THR A 169 3.44 -7.51 0.38
CA THR A 169 4.31 -6.89 1.39
C THR A 169 5.78 -7.14 1.09
N ALA A 170 6.17 -8.38 0.76
CA ALA A 170 7.56 -8.71 0.45
C ALA A 170 8.09 -7.92 -0.75
N LEU A 171 7.27 -7.77 -1.79
CA LEU A 171 7.59 -7.01 -2.99
C LEU A 171 7.72 -5.50 -2.69
N LEU A 172 6.78 -4.92 -1.95
CA LEU A 172 6.74 -3.47 -1.67
C LEU A 172 7.79 -3.03 -0.65
N ARG A 173 8.10 -3.85 0.35
CA ARG A 173 9.23 -3.60 1.28
C ARG A 173 10.58 -3.62 0.55
N ASN A 174 10.63 -4.30 -0.59
CA ASN A 174 11.80 -4.37 -1.47
C ASN A 174 11.56 -3.69 -2.82
N LYS A 175 10.81 -2.58 -2.85
CA LYS A 175 10.43 -1.83 -4.05
C LYS A 175 11.58 -1.58 -5.04
N ARG A 176 12.82 -1.39 -4.56
CA ARG A 176 13.99 -1.20 -5.43
C ARG A 176 14.27 -2.46 -6.27
N ALA A 177 14.23 -3.64 -5.66
CA ALA A 177 14.43 -4.90 -6.37
C ALA A 177 13.26 -5.19 -7.32
N LEU A 178 12.02 -4.88 -6.92
CA LEU A 178 10.87 -4.98 -7.82
C LEU A 178 11.02 -4.06 -9.04
N ILE A 179 11.44 -2.80 -8.84
CA ILE A 179 11.70 -1.87 -9.94
C ILE A 179 12.81 -2.41 -10.86
N GLU A 180 13.88 -2.98 -10.30
CA GLU A 180 15.00 -3.56 -11.06
C GLU A 180 14.56 -4.76 -11.92
N ILE A 181 13.73 -5.65 -11.38
CA ILE A 181 13.15 -6.78 -12.12
C ILE A 181 12.33 -6.26 -13.32
N LEU A 182 11.39 -5.36 -13.05
CA LEU A 182 10.53 -4.78 -14.09
C LEU A 182 11.33 -3.99 -15.13
N SER A 183 12.43 -3.36 -14.72
CA SER A 183 13.34 -2.62 -15.59
C SER A 183 14.15 -3.56 -16.49
N THR A 184 14.65 -4.67 -15.94
CA THR A 184 15.41 -5.69 -16.69
C THR A 184 14.56 -6.34 -17.77
N GLU A 185 13.28 -6.59 -17.47
CA GLU A 185 12.31 -7.12 -18.43
C GLU A 185 11.72 -6.07 -19.38
N GLY A 186 12.24 -4.83 -19.33
CA GLY A 186 11.79 -3.74 -20.18
C GLY A 186 10.36 -3.27 -19.92
N VAL A 187 9.75 -3.65 -18.78
CA VAL A 187 8.43 -3.19 -18.33
C VAL A 187 8.49 -1.76 -17.79
N LEU A 188 9.55 -1.43 -17.06
CA LEU A 188 9.87 -0.08 -16.60
C LEU A 188 11.03 0.52 -17.40
N ASN A 189 11.06 1.84 -17.49
CA ASN A 189 12.17 2.56 -18.10
C ASN A 189 13.18 2.97 -17.02
N ASN A 190 14.48 2.72 -17.24
CA ASN A 190 15.52 2.79 -16.19
C ASN A 190 15.76 4.20 -15.61
N ASN A 191 15.20 5.25 -16.21
CA ASN A 191 15.53 6.64 -15.88
C ASN A 191 14.58 7.32 -14.89
N HIS A 192 13.52 6.63 -14.43
CA HIS A 192 12.54 7.22 -13.50
C HIS A 192 12.17 6.28 -12.36
N THR A 193 12.09 6.83 -11.15
CA THR A 193 11.49 6.12 -10.00
C THR A 193 9.98 6.32 -10.08
N PRO A 194 9.18 5.26 -10.30
CA PRO A 194 7.75 5.39 -10.41
C PRO A 194 7.12 5.78 -9.07
N PHE A 195 5.98 6.47 -9.14
CA PHE A 195 5.10 6.63 -7.99
C PHE A 195 4.32 5.34 -7.79
N ILE A 196 4.54 4.65 -6.68
CA ILE A 196 3.92 3.35 -6.38
C ILE A 196 2.78 3.56 -5.39
N ILE A 197 1.63 2.98 -5.71
CA ILE A 197 0.52 2.79 -4.80
C ILE A 197 0.14 1.31 -4.79
N ASN A 198 -0.44 0.86 -3.70
CA ASN A 198 -0.90 -0.51 -3.56
C ASN A 198 -2.32 -0.51 -3.05
N GLN A 199 -3.05 -1.58 -3.34
CA GLN A 199 -4.45 -1.71 -3.03
C GLN A 199 -5.23 -0.52 -3.62
N VAL A 200 -5.45 -0.54 -4.94
CA VAL A 200 -6.10 0.54 -5.70
C VAL A 200 -7.50 0.10 -6.09
N THR A 201 -8.54 0.87 -5.76
CA THR A 201 -9.92 0.52 -6.15
C THR A 201 -10.27 1.23 -7.45
N LEU A 202 -10.63 0.48 -8.49
CA LEU A 202 -11.03 1.09 -9.75
C LEU A 202 -12.48 1.60 -9.63
N PRO A 203 -12.73 2.92 -9.76
CA PRO A 203 -14.06 3.53 -9.61
C PRO A 203 -15.11 2.88 -10.51
N GLY A 204 -16.31 2.67 -9.96
CA GLY A 204 -17.41 2.03 -10.68
C GLY A 204 -17.22 0.53 -10.89
N THR A 205 -16.20 -0.07 -10.28
CA THR A 205 -15.97 -1.52 -10.30
C THR A 205 -15.77 -2.04 -8.88
N ASN A 206 -16.01 -3.34 -8.67
CA ASN A 206 -15.64 -4.04 -7.44
C ASN A 206 -14.20 -4.60 -7.50
N TYR A 207 -13.36 -4.05 -8.38
CA TYR A 207 -12.03 -4.56 -8.61
C TYR A 207 -10.96 -3.76 -7.88
N ASN A 208 -10.01 -4.51 -7.32
CA ASN A 208 -8.88 -3.99 -6.59
C ASN A 208 -7.61 -4.42 -7.30
N VAL A 209 -6.82 -3.46 -7.74
CA VAL A 209 -5.46 -3.72 -8.25
C VAL A 209 -4.53 -3.83 -7.05
N ASP A 210 -3.71 -4.88 -7.00
CA ASP A 210 -2.75 -5.06 -5.92
C ASP A 210 -1.67 -3.98 -5.91
N ILE A 211 -1.00 -3.72 -7.03
CA ILE A 211 0.00 -2.66 -7.16
C ILE A 211 -0.19 -1.90 -8.47
N ALA A 212 -0.22 -0.57 -8.38
CA ALA A 212 -0.11 0.32 -9.53
C ALA A 212 1.14 1.19 -9.42
N MET A 213 1.87 1.29 -10.52
CA MET A 213 3.05 2.15 -10.63
C MET A 213 2.83 3.20 -11.73
N PHE A 214 3.04 4.45 -11.40
CA PHE A 214 2.90 5.58 -12.30
C PHE A 214 4.28 6.10 -12.68
N ASP A 215 4.60 5.99 -13.96
CA ASP A 215 5.69 6.73 -14.61
C ASP A 215 5.07 7.89 -15.42
N SER A 216 5.89 8.87 -15.75
CA SER A 216 5.59 10.05 -16.57
C SER A 216 4.78 9.76 -17.85
N LYS A 217 4.84 8.54 -18.40
CA LYS A 217 4.14 8.13 -19.62
C LYS A 217 3.24 6.90 -19.46
N HIS A 218 3.44 6.10 -18.42
CA HIS A 218 2.82 4.78 -18.32
C HIS A 218 2.22 4.51 -16.95
N VAL A 219 1.18 3.68 -16.94
CA VAL A 219 0.66 3.02 -15.74
C VAL A 219 0.98 1.54 -15.86
N ILE A 220 1.68 1.00 -14.87
CA ILE A 220 1.91 -0.44 -14.75
C ILE A 220 0.95 -0.98 -13.70
N ILE A 221 0.20 -2.01 -14.10
CA ILE A 221 -0.77 -2.70 -13.27
C ILE A 221 -0.24 -4.09 -12.98
N ILE A 222 -0.07 -4.39 -11.70
CA ILE A 222 0.45 -5.68 -11.25
C ILE A 222 -0.65 -6.37 -10.44
N GLU A 223 -1.02 -7.56 -10.89
CA GLU A 223 -1.85 -8.51 -10.14
C GLU A 223 -0.96 -9.58 -9.52
N LEU A 224 -1.23 -9.91 -8.27
CA LEU A 224 -0.49 -10.92 -7.52
C LEU A 224 -1.39 -12.11 -7.24
N LYS A 225 -0.85 -13.31 -7.41
CA LYS A 225 -1.51 -14.56 -7.01
C LYS A 225 -0.62 -15.33 -6.06
N LYS A 226 -1.17 -15.78 -4.92
CA LYS A 226 -0.39 -16.65 -4.02
C LYS A 226 -0.09 -18.01 -4.67
N ASP A 227 -0.97 -18.46 -5.57
CA ASP A 227 -0.89 -19.76 -6.25
C ASP A 227 -0.60 -19.57 -7.74
N VAL A 228 -1.55 -19.82 -8.62
CA VAL A 228 -1.32 -19.88 -10.07
C VAL A 228 -1.81 -18.61 -10.78
N VAL A 229 -1.06 -18.14 -11.78
CA VAL A 229 -1.56 -17.22 -12.81
C VAL A 229 -2.22 -18.05 -13.89
N ASP A 230 -3.55 -18.02 -13.91
CA ASP A 230 -4.42 -18.75 -14.83
C ASP A 230 -5.19 -17.81 -15.78
N GLY A 231 -6.03 -18.37 -16.66
CA GLY A 231 -6.84 -17.58 -17.59
C GLY A 231 -7.82 -16.61 -16.92
N GLY A 232 -8.27 -16.92 -15.70
CA GLY A 232 -9.09 -16.01 -14.89
C GLY A 232 -8.32 -14.78 -14.45
N THR A 233 -7.10 -14.99 -13.95
CA THR A 233 -6.15 -13.94 -13.58
C THR A 233 -5.82 -13.04 -14.78
N ILE A 234 -5.53 -13.64 -15.94
CA ILE A 234 -5.28 -12.90 -17.18
C ILE A 234 -6.49 -12.03 -17.56
N SER A 235 -7.70 -12.60 -17.52
CA SER A 235 -8.93 -11.86 -17.83
C SER A 235 -9.15 -10.68 -16.87
N GLN A 236 -8.86 -10.88 -15.58
CA GLN A 236 -8.93 -9.84 -14.54
C GLN A 236 -7.95 -8.71 -14.83
N VAL A 237 -6.67 -9.02 -15.09
CA VAL A 237 -5.62 -8.03 -15.39
C VAL A 237 -5.95 -7.23 -16.65
N LYS A 238 -6.44 -7.88 -17.72
CA LYS A 238 -6.87 -7.17 -18.94
C LYS A 238 -8.03 -6.21 -18.68
N ASN A 239 -8.97 -6.59 -17.82
CA ASN A 239 -10.07 -5.70 -17.44
C ASN A 239 -9.57 -4.47 -16.68
N TYR A 240 -8.52 -4.60 -15.87
CA TYR A 240 -7.87 -3.46 -15.23
C TYR A 240 -7.23 -2.55 -16.28
N GLY A 241 -6.52 -3.16 -17.24
CA GLY A 241 -5.93 -2.43 -18.35
C GLY A 241 -6.93 -1.61 -19.16
N LYS A 242 -8.14 -2.14 -19.41
CA LYS A 242 -9.21 -1.42 -20.10
C LYS A 242 -9.61 -0.14 -19.37
N TYR A 243 -9.76 -0.20 -18.04
CA TYR A 243 -10.10 0.98 -17.24
C TYR A 243 -9.08 2.10 -17.44
N TRP A 244 -7.79 1.79 -17.32
CA TRP A 244 -6.71 2.77 -17.45
C TRP A 244 -6.53 3.29 -18.88
N LYS A 245 -6.77 2.44 -19.89
CA LYS A 245 -6.82 2.87 -21.29
C LYS A 245 -7.96 3.88 -21.54
N LEU A 246 -9.13 3.68 -20.93
CA LEU A 246 -10.23 4.66 -20.97
C LEU A 246 -9.86 5.99 -20.30
N ALA A 247 -9.03 5.93 -19.26
CA ALA A 247 -8.41 7.10 -18.63
C ALA A 247 -7.29 7.75 -19.46
N ARG A 248 -7.04 7.29 -20.70
CA ARG A 248 -6.01 7.76 -21.64
C ARG A 248 -4.57 7.55 -21.15
N ALA A 249 -4.35 6.57 -20.27
CA ALA A 249 -3.01 6.15 -19.88
C ALA A 249 -2.46 5.10 -20.87
N GLU A 250 -1.16 5.11 -21.10
CA GLU A 250 -0.46 3.97 -21.69
C GLU A 250 -0.27 2.90 -20.61
N VAL A 251 -0.74 1.67 -20.86
CA VAL A 251 -0.84 0.65 -19.79
C VAL A 251 0.04 -0.54 -20.09
N ARG A 252 0.80 -0.95 -19.08
CA ARG A 252 1.55 -2.21 -19.08
C ARG A 252 0.99 -3.12 -18.00
N LEU A 253 0.85 -4.39 -18.34
CA LEU A 253 0.17 -5.37 -17.51
C LEU A 253 1.17 -6.41 -17.02
N VAL A 254 1.12 -6.72 -15.73
CA VAL A 254 2.00 -7.68 -15.08
C VAL A 254 1.16 -8.62 -14.22
N ALA A 255 1.49 -9.90 -14.24
CA ALA A 255 0.96 -10.89 -13.30
C ALA A 255 2.10 -11.65 -12.64
N ILE A 256 2.05 -11.80 -11.31
CA ILE A 256 3.07 -12.54 -10.54
C ILE A 256 2.36 -13.64 -9.74
N GLY A 257 2.71 -14.90 -9.98
CA GLY A 257 2.18 -16.05 -9.24
C GLY A 257 3.25 -17.02 -8.81
N ALA A 258 2.94 -18.00 -7.97
CA ALA A 258 3.86 -19.09 -7.66
C ALA A 258 4.10 -19.99 -8.89
N GLU A 259 3.10 -20.09 -9.76
CA GLU A 259 3.13 -20.86 -11.01
C GLU A 259 2.40 -20.11 -12.14
N ILE A 260 2.76 -20.42 -13.39
CA ILE A 260 2.10 -19.91 -14.59
C ILE A 260 1.51 -21.10 -15.34
N SER A 261 0.18 -21.12 -15.51
CA SER A 261 -0.53 -22.18 -16.25
C SER A 261 -1.15 -21.69 -17.57
N PHE A 262 -1.19 -20.38 -17.78
CA PHE A 262 -1.71 -19.75 -18.98
C PHE A 262 -0.78 -18.61 -19.39
N VAL A 263 -0.41 -18.54 -20.67
CA VAL A 263 0.50 -17.51 -21.19
C VAL A 263 -0.25 -16.53 -22.08
N ASP A 264 -0.01 -15.24 -21.92
CA ASP A 264 -0.60 -14.17 -22.73
C ASP A 264 0.44 -13.13 -23.12
N ASP A 265 0.66 -12.93 -24.42
CA ASP A 265 1.75 -12.05 -24.92
C ASP A 265 1.54 -10.56 -24.58
N GLU A 266 0.33 -10.14 -24.18
CA GLU A 266 0.06 -8.76 -23.77
C GLU A 266 0.40 -8.50 -22.30
N ILE A 267 0.74 -9.53 -21.53
CA ILE A 267 0.97 -9.46 -20.08
C ILE A 267 2.34 -10.03 -19.76
N MET A 268 3.17 -9.25 -19.06
CA MET A 268 4.41 -9.79 -18.52
C MET A 268 4.10 -10.68 -17.31
N GLN A 269 4.59 -11.92 -17.33
CA GLN A 269 4.26 -12.90 -16.32
C GLN A 269 5.52 -13.37 -15.58
N PHE A 270 5.41 -13.47 -14.26
CA PHE A 270 6.47 -13.96 -13.41
C PHE A 270 6.00 -15.10 -12.53
N ALA A 271 6.84 -16.13 -12.40
CA ALA A 271 6.72 -17.15 -11.37
C ALA A 271 7.58 -16.76 -10.16
N TYR A 272 7.12 -17.03 -8.93
CA TYR A 272 7.89 -16.80 -7.72
C TYR A 272 8.09 -18.07 -6.89
N ALA A 273 9.18 -18.12 -6.12
CA ALA A 273 9.41 -19.15 -5.13
C ALA A 273 10.16 -18.59 -3.92
N ILE A 274 9.95 -19.17 -2.74
CA ILE A 274 10.68 -18.79 -1.53
C ILE A 274 11.95 -19.64 -1.39
N ASP A 275 13.12 -19.00 -1.34
CA ASP A 275 14.41 -19.60 -0.96
C ASP A 275 14.73 -19.26 0.49
N ARG A 276 14.49 -20.21 1.39
CA ARG A 276 14.71 -20.06 2.84
C ARG A 276 16.17 -20.03 3.24
N ALA A 277 17.03 -20.76 2.53
CA ALA A 277 18.45 -20.81 2.86
C ALA A 277 19.08 -19.42 2.74
N LYS A 278 18.53 -18.61 1.82
CA LYS A 278 18.94 -17.23 1.59
C LYS A 278 17.99 -16.19 2.18
N ASN A 279 16.90 -16.62 2.83
CA ASN A 279 15.81 -15.74 3.27
C ASN A 279 15.37 -14.76 2.17
N SER A 280 15.03 -15.31 1.00
CA SER A 280 14.76 -14.53 -0.22
C SER A 280 13.57 -15.06 -1.02
N LEU A 281 13.00 -14.17 -1.83
CA LEU A 281 11.99 -14.42 -2.84
C LEU A 281 12.68 -14.47 -4.21
N LEU A 282 12.65 -15.63 -4.85
CA LEU A 282 13.05 -15.80 -6.24
C LEU A 282 11.88 -15.38 -7.13
N VAL A 283 12.14 -14.56 -8.14
CA VAL A 283 11.17 -14.13 -9.15
C VAL A 283 11.76 -14.44 -10.52
N ARG A 284 11.03 -15.18 -11.33
CA ARG A 284 11.47 -15.72 -12.62
C ARG A 284 10.55 -15.26 -13.73
N SER A 285 11.12 -14.69 -14.77
CA SER A 285 10.48 -14.53 -16.07
C SER A 285 10.85 -15.71 -16.98
N ASN A 286 10.50 -15.63 -18.26
CA ASN A 286 10.95 -16.60 -19.26
C ASN A 286 12.45 -16.48 -19.59
N THR A 287 13.09 -15.37 -19.22
CA THR A 287 14.42 -14.95 -19.68
C THR A 287 15.42 -14.76 -18.54
N HIS A 288 14.95 -14.39 -17.34
CA HIS A 288 15.80 -14.08 -16.19
C HIS A 288 15.24 -14.65 -14.88
N GLU A 289 16.15 -14.87 -13.93
CA GLU A 289 15.84 -15.17 -12.53
C GLU A 289 16.45 -14.08 -11.64
N HIS A 290 15.66 -13.58 -10.70
CA HIS A 290 16.04 -12.54 -9.75
C HIS A 290 15.79 -13.01 -8.32
N SER A 291 16.57 -12.49 -7.36
CA SER A 291 16.41 -12.79 -5.94
C SER A 291 16.20 -11.49 -5.15
N ILE A 292 15.18 -11.48 -4.30
CA ILE A 292 14.80 -10.36 -3.44
C ILE A 292 14.94 -10.81 -1.98
N MET A 293 15.72 -10.13 -1.16
CA MET A 293 15.79 -10.43 0.28
C MET A 293 14.45 -10.12 0.96
N VAL A 294 13.94 -11.00 1.82
CA VAL A 294 12.61 -10.85 2.45
C VAL A 294 12.69 -10.72 3.96
#